data_AF-A0AAV0JIM5-F1
#
_entry.id   AF-A0AAV0JIM5-F1
#
_cell.length_a   1.000
_cell.length_b   1.000
_cell.length_c   1.000
_cell.angle_alpha   90.00
_cell.angle_beta   90.00
_cell.angle_gamma   90.00
#
_symmetry.space_group_name_H-M   'P 1'
#
loop_
_entity.id
_entity.type
_entity.pdbx_description
1 polymer ?
#
loop_
_entity_poly.entity_id
_entity_poly.type
_entity_poly.pdbx_seq_one_letter_code
_entity_poly.pdbx_strand_id
1 'polypeptide(L)' 'MLLVAMLALSNNVSGTRNFENRLSNVTIDSICCREYYNMGECIPGQNDAPGGNCYEFCIQECKGALCKQTSEGHHCHCLC' A
#
# COMPACT_ATOMS: atom_id res chain seq x y z
N MET A 1 47.13 -31.72 -32.06
CA MET A 1 47.76 -30.92 -30.98
C MET A 1 47.42 -29.47 -31.33
N LEU A 2 46.59 -28.72 -30.62
CA LEU A 2 46.37 -28.59 -29.19
C LEU A 2 44.87 -28.68 -28.85
N LEU A 3 44.57 -29.29 -27.71
CA LEU A 3 43.33 -29.08 -26.96
C LEU A 3 43.33 -27.65 -26.40
N VAL A 4 42.19 -26.96 -26.45
CA VAL A 4 41.81 -26.05 -25.37
C VAL A 4 40.32 -26.23 -25.09
N ALA A 5 40.02 -27.04 -24.09
CA ALA A 5 38.73 -27.07 -23.44
C ALA A 5 38.67 -25.87 -22.47
N MET A 6 37.66 -25.02 -22.59
CA MET A 6 37.24 -24.12 -21.51
C MET A 6 35.75 -24.33 -21.27
N LEU A 7 35.46 -25.06 -20.20
CA LEU A 7 34.18 -25.13 -19.53
C LEU A 7 33.99 -23.87 -18.65
N ALA A 8 32.72 -23.64 -18.27
CA ALA A 8 32.22 -22.80 -17.18
C ALA A 8 32.20 -21.27 -17.43
N LEU A 9 31.19 -20.49 -17.04
CA LEU A 9 29.92 -20.69 -16.33
C LEU A 9 28.99 -19.50 -16.68
N SER A 10 27.69 -19.73 -16.48
CA SER A 10 26.54 -18.82 -16.46
C SER A 10 26.81 -17.35 -16.16
N ASN A 11 26.00 -16.45 -16.73
CA ASN A 11 25.17 -15.52 -15.95
C ASN A 11 24.01 -15.00 -16.81
N ASN A 12 22.81 -15.41 -16.42
CA ASN A 12 21.54 -14.93 -16.92
C ASN A 12 21.46 -13.42 -16.58
N VAL A 13 21.61 -12.54 -17.58
CA VAL A 13 21.55 -11.10 -17.36
C VAL A 13 20.09 -10.71 -17.09
N SER A 14 19.70 -10.84 -15.83
CA SER A 14 18.51 -10.16 -15.31
C SER A 14 18.81 -8.67 -15.30
N GLY A 15 17.96 -7.88 -15.95
CA GLY A 15 17.91 -6.44 -15.76
C GLY A 15 17.90 -5.64 -17.04
N THR A 16 16.82 -5.75 -17.81
CA THR A 16 16.39 -4.61 -18.62
C THR A 16 16.03 -3.47 -17.66
N ARG A 17 16.85 -2.42 -17.64
CA ARG A 17 16.57 -1.19 -16.89
C ARG A 17 15.45 -0.45 -17.61
N ASN A 18 14.22 -0.83 -17.34
CA ASN A 18 13.04 -0.06 -17.72
C ASN A 18 12.77 0.97 -16.62
N PHE A 19 13.41 2.12 -16.75
CA PHE A 19 12.93 3.34 -16.11
C PHE A 19 11.77 3.86 -16.94
N GLU A 20 10.61 3.20 -16.82
CA GLU A 20 9.33 3.75 -17.28
C GLU A 20 8.20 3.00 -16.57
N ASN A 21 7.54 3.75 -15.69
CA ASN A 21 6.24 3.50 -15.06
C ASN A 21 6.18 2.58 -13.81
N ARG A 22 6.36 3.19 -12.63
CA ARG A 22 6.03 2.67 -11.28
C ARG A 22 4.51 2.74 -10.95
N LEU A 23 3.59 2.64 -11.91
CA LEU A 23 2.14 2.81 -11.67
C LEU A 23 1.27 1.87 -12.52
N SER A 24 1.47 0.56 -12.40
CA SER A 24 0.58 -0.40 -13.06
C SER A 24 0.46 -1.71 -12.28
N ASN A 25 0.11 -1.62 -10.99
CA ASN A 25 -0.69 -2.63 -10.27
C ASN A 25 -1.08 -2.17 -8.85
N VAL A 26 -1.48 -0.90 -8.68
CA VAL A 26 -2.27 -0.54 -7.49
C VAL A 26 -3.66 -1.07 -7.79
N THR A 27 -3.94 -2.28 -7.34
CA THR A 27 -5.32 -2.75 -7.26
C THR A 27 -6.09 -1.69 -6.47
N ILE A 28 -7.24 -1.27 -7.00
CA ILE A 28 -8.20 -0.41 -6.29
C ILE A 28 -8.70 -1.09 -4.99
N ASP A 29 -8.28 -2.34 -4.74
CA ASP A 29 -8.42 -3.05 -3.47
C ASP A 29 -7.47 -2.61 -2.33
N SER A 30 -6.58 -1.63 -2.52
CA SER A 30 -5.48 -1.40 -1.56
C SER A 30 -5.77 -0.46 -0.38
N ILE A 31 -6.90 0.23 -0.39
CA ILE A 31 -7.23 1.29 0.58
C ILE A 31 -8.28 0.91 1.62
N CYS A 32 -9.17 -0.04 1.33
CA CYS A 32 -10.15 -0.53 2.30
C CYS A 32 -9.55 -1.61 3.21
N CYS A 33 -10.18 -1.87 4.36
CA CYS A 33 -9.71 -2.82 5.38
C CYS A 33 -8.30 -2.52 5.91
N ARG A 34 -7.92 -1.24 6.05
CA ARG A 34 -6.59 -0.83 6.47
C ARG A 34 -6.64 0.35 7.45
N GLU A 35 -5.72 0.35 8.42
CA GLU A 35 -5.41 1.49 9.28
C GLU A 35 -4.47 2.53 8.63
N TYR A 36 -4.76 3.81 8.81
CA TYR A 36 -4.01 4.94 8.28
C TYR A 36 -3.37 5.79 9.39
N TYR A 37 -2.20 5.37 9.85
CA TYR A 37 -1.43 6.04 10.91
C TYR A 37 -0.91 7.44 10.49
N ASN A 38 -0.73 7.66 9.20
CA ASN A 38 -0.23 8.93 8.65
C ASN A 38 -1.26 10.08 8.71
N MET A 39 -2.53 9.79 9.02
CA MET A 39 -3.58 10.79 9.20
C MET A 39 -3.62 11.38 10.62
N GLY A 40 -2.74 10.92 11.50
CA GLY A 40 -2.71 11.30 12.89
C GLY A 40 -3.73 10.54 13.72
N GLU A 41 -3.88 10.97 14.98
CA GLU A 41 -4.93 10.44 15.84
C GLU A 41 -6.31 10.93 15.40
N CYS A 42 -7.33 10.10 15.58
CA CYS A 42 -8.72 10.44 15.33
C CYS A 42 -9.54 10.44 16.63
N ILE A 43 -10.68 11.12 16.59
CA ILE A 43 -11.69 11.18 17.64
C ILE A 43 -12.92 10.41 17.16
N PRO A 44 -13.33 9.35 17.88
CA PRO A 44 -14.55 8.60 17.55
C PRO A 44 -15.79 9.47 17.53
N GLY A 45 -16.60 9.32 16.48
CA GLY A 45 -17.82 10.10 16.23
C GLY A 45 -17.60 11.47 15.62
N GLN A 46 -16.35 11.93 15.45
CA GLN A 46 -16.04 13.21 14.80
C GLN A 46 -15.33 13.00 13.46
N ASN A 47 -14.24 12.23 13.47
CA ASN A 47 -13.41 12.05 12.28
C ASN A 47 -13.93 10.95 11.35
N ASP A 48 -14.65 9.97 11.90
CA ASP A 48 -15.26 8.84 11.19
C ASP A 48 -16.77 9.04 10.91
N ALA A 49 -17.34 10.17 11.28
CA ALA A 49 -18.68 10.60 10.88
C ALA A 49 -18.67 11.31 9.51
N PRO A 50 -19.83 11.44 8.81
CA PRO A 50 -19.92 12.22 7.57
C PRO A 50 -19.39 13.66 7.74
N GLY A 51 -18.49 14.10 6.84
CA GLY A 51 -17.76 15.37 6.96
C GLY A 51 -16.48 15.29 7.80
N GLY A 52 -16.20 14.17 8.47
CA GLY A 52 -14.95 13.88 9.16
C GLY A 52 -13.85 13.44 8.18
N ASN A 53 -12.60 13.80 8.47
CA ASN A 53 -11.46 13.50 7.60
C ASN A 53 -11.24 11.99 7.33
N CYS A 54 -11.43 11.11 8.32
CA CYS A 54 -11.33 9.67 8.09
C CYS A 54 -12.45 9.23 7.12
N TYR A 55 -13.68 9.68 7.37
CA TYR A 55 -14.83 9.32 6.55
C TYR A 55 -14.69 9.81 5.10
N GLU A 56 -14.37 11.09 4.89
CA GLU A 56 -14.23 11.70 3.56
C GLU A 56 -13.11 11.06 2.74
N PHE A 57 -12.03 10.63 3.39
CA PHE A 57 -10.96 9.90 2.73
C PHE A 57 -11.41 8.50 2.31
N CYS A 58 -12.01 7.73 3.21
CA CYS A 58 -12.36 6.35 2.94
C CYS A 58 -13.58 6.21 2.02
N ILE A 59 -14.59 7.09 2.11
CA ILE A 59 -15.86 6.95 1.39
C ILE A 59 -15.73 7.09 -0.14
N GLN A 60 -14.59 7.56 -0.65
CA GLN A 60 -14.33 7.64 -2.08
C GLN A 60 -14.36 6.25 -2.75
N GLU A 61 -13.90 5.24 -2.03
CA GLU A 61 -13.63 3.90 -2.59
C GLU A 61 -14.07 2.76 -1.64
N CYS A 62 -14.36 3.09 -0.37
CA CYS A 62 -14.70 2.16 0.70
C CYS A 62 -16.10 2.43 1.26
N LYS A 63 -16.60 1.55 2.15
CA LYS A 63 -17.93 1.70 2.76
C LYS A 63 -18.02 2.81 3.82
N GLY A 64 -16.91 3.48 4.09
CA GLY A 64 -16.77 4.51 5.12
C GLY A 64 -15.51 4.30 5.95
N ALA A 65 -15.48 4.93 7.12
CA ALA A 65 -14.37 4.85 8.05
C ALA A 65 -14.85 4.57 9.47
N LEU A 66 -13.94 4.08 10.30
CA LEU A 66 -14.07 4.00 11.74
C LEU A 66 -12.83 4.61 12.40
N CYS A 67 -13.01 5.37 13.47
CA CYS A 67 -11.92 5.71 14.34
C CYS A 67 -11.65 4.56 15.31
N LYS A 68 -10.59 3.77 15.05
CA LYS A 68 -10.30 2.51 15.75
C LYS A 68 -9.22 2.71 16.81
N GLN A 69 -9.47 2.27 18.03
CA GLN A 69 -8.45 2.18 19.08
C GLN A 69 -7.48 1.03 18.79
N THR A 70 -6.18 1.34 18.73
CA THR A 70 -5.06 0.39 18.67
C THR A 70 -4.19 0.53 19.92
N SER A 71 -3.06 -0.20 19.99
CA SER A 71 -2.05 0.00 21.04
C SER A 71 -1.31 1.34 20.94
N GLU A 72 -1.36 2.00 19.79
CA GLU A 72 -0.65 3.26 19.50
C GLU A 72 -1.54 4.51 19.61
N GLY A 73 -2.85 4.31 19.80
CA GLY A 73 -3.82 5.39 19.87
C GLY A 73 -5.04 5.11 19.00
N HIS A 74 -5.81 6.16 18.71
CA HIS A 74 -6.95 6.07 17.82
C HIS A 74 -6.51 6.36 16.38
N HIS A 75 -6.78 5.47 15.43
CA HIS A 75 -6.43 5.67 14.03
C HIS A 75 -7.60 5.43 13.09
N CYS A 76 -7.62 6.15 11.96
CA CYS A 76 -8.60 5.94 10.91
C CYS A 76 -8.46 4.53 10.33
N HIS A 77 -9.55 3.77 10.27
CA HIS A 77 -9.63 2.49 9.60
C HIS A 77 -10.70 2.54 8.51
N CYS A 78 -10.32 2.35 7.25
CA CYS A 78 -11.27 2.31 6.14
C CYS A 78 -12.00 0.97 6.10
N LEU A 79 -13.33 1.00 5.95
CA LEU A 79 -14.17 -0.19 6.01
C LEU A 79 -14.33 -0.87 4.64
N CYS A 80 -14.17 -2.19 4.60
CA CYS A 80 -14.79 -3.01 3.56
C CYS A 80 -16.24 -3.36 3.93
#